data_AF-Q2K2J9-F1
#
_entry.id   AF-Q2K2J9-F1
#
_cell.length_a   1.000
_cell.length_b   1.000
_cell.length_c   1.000
_cell.angle_alpha   90.00
_cell.angle_beta   90.00
_cell.angle_gamma   90.00
#
_symmetry.space_group_name_H-M   'P 1'
#
loop_
_entity.id
_entity.type
_entity.pdbx_description
1 polymer ?
#
loop_
_entity_poly.entity_id
_entity_poly.type
_entity_poly.pdbx_seq_one_letter_code
_entity_poly.pdbx_strand_id
1 'polypeptide(L)'
;MCRRRLRRDDVVTFFKVLPPCLIGIEACATGHHWARVLMALGHEARLMPASYVKPYVKRHKNDATDAEAICEAVTRPTMRFVPVKSDEQQSVLMLHRVRELLSGSGRCL
;
A
#
# COMPACT_ATOMS: atom_id res chain seq x y z
N MET A 1 -0.62 8.80 -16.53
CA MET A 1 0.03 7.75 -15.72
C MET A 1 1.54 7.95 -15.81
N CYS A 2 2.23 8.16 -14.68
CA CYS A 2 3.68 8.36 -14.66
C CYS A 2 4.38 6.98 -14.56
N ARG A 3 5.43 6.75 -15.37
CA ARG A 3 6.27 5.55 -15.27
C ARG A 3 7.70 5.96 -14.93
N ARG A 4 8.02 5.96 -13.65
CA ARG A 4 9.36 6.32 -13.15
C ARG A 4 9.73 5.40 -12.00
N ARG A 5 10.94 4.84 -12.04
CA ARG A 5 11.51 4.12 -10.91
C ARG A 5 12.02 5.15 -9.89
N LEU A 6 11.59 5.04 -8.64
CA LEU A 6 12.00 5.90 -7.55
C LEU A 6 12.70 5.05 -6.48
N ARG A 7 13.77 5.58 -5.87
CA ARG A 7 14.29 5.04 -4.62
C ARG A 7 13.47 5.61 -3.47
N ARG A 8 13.49 4.95 -2.31
CA ARG A 8 12.70 5.38 -1.13
C ARG A 8 12.98 6.83 -0.74
N ASP A 9 14.25 7.24 -0.78
CA ASP A 9 14.69 8.58 -0.40
C ASP A 9 14.18 9.65 -1.39
N ASP A 10 13.91 9.27 -2.64
CA ASP A 10 13.44 10.17 -3.69
C ASP A 10 11.92 10.38 -3.67
N VAL A 11 11.15 9.50 -3.02
CA VAL A 11 9.68 9.50 -3.07
C VAL A 11 9.13 10.83 -2.56
N VAL A 12 9.56 11.25 -1.37
CA VAL A 12 9.04 12.48 -0.74
C VAL A 12 9.37 13.71 -1.60
N THR A 13 10.61 13.82 -2.09
CA THR A 13 11.05 14.94 -2.93
C THR A 13 10.27 14.99 -4.24
N PHE A 14 10.00 13.83 -4.84
CA PHE A 14 9.24 13.73 -6.08
C PHE A 14 7.77 14.15 -5.90
N PHE A 15 7.10 13.68 -4.84
CA PHE A 15 5.68 14.00 -4.62
C PHE A 15 5.47 15.44 -4.12
N LYS A 16 6.43 16.04 -3.40
CA LYS A 16 6.37 17.45 -2.98
C LYS A 16 6.21 18.45 -4.13
N VAL A 17 6.77 18.16 -5.30
CA VAL A 17 6.71 19.06 -6.47
C VAL A 17 5.52 18.75 -7.38
N LEU A 18 4.81 17.65 -7.15
CA LEU A 18 3.67 17.26 -7.97
C LEU A 18 2.38 17.91 -7.45
N PRO A 19 1.45 18.26 -8.35
CA PRO A 19 0.11 18.64 -7.93
C PRO A 19 -0.59 17.47 -7.22
N PRO A 20 -1.57 17.75 -6.33
CA PRO A 20 -2.43 16.73 -5.73
C PRO A 20 -2.97 15.75 -6.78
N CYS A 21 -2.85 14.45 -6.51
CA CYS A 21 -3.22 13.41 -7.44
C CYS A 21 -3.67 12.14 -6.72
N LEU A 22 -4.38 11.28 -7.43
CA LEU A 22 -4.80 9.97 -6.95
C LEU A 22 -3.65 8.97 -7.04
N ILE A 23 -3.35 8.30 -5.94
CA ILE A 23 -2.28 7.32 -5.81
C ILE A 23 -2.87 5.99 -5.32
N GLY A 24 -2.76 4.96 -6.14
CA GLY A 24 -3.04 3.58 -5.72
C GLY A 24 -1.84 2.98 -4.99
N ILE A 25 -2.08 2.30 -3.87
CA ILE A 25 -1.05 1.60 -3.10
C ILE A 25 -1.56 0.20 -2.76
N GLU A 26 -0.75 -0.83 -2.98
CA GLU A 26 -1.05 -2.17 -2.46
C GLU A 26 -0.86 -2.19 -0.94
N ALA A 27 -1.82 -2.75 -0.22
CA ALA A 27 -1.77 -2.93 1.23
C ALA A 27 -0.70 -3.99 1.61
N CYS A 28 0.54 -3.53 1.74
CA CYS A 28 1.68 -4.29 2.24
C CYS A 28 2.10 -3.78 3.64
N ALA A 29 3.12 -4.42 4.24
CA ALA A 29 3.61 -4.08 5.58
C ALA A 29 3.94 -2.58 5.76
N THR A 30 4.48 -1.95 4.71
CA THR A 30 4.85 -0.52 4.70
C THR A 30 3.84 0.36 3.98
N GLY A 31 2.78 -0.22 3.39
CA GLY A 31 1.81 0.52 2.57
C GLY A 31 1.08 1.60 3.35
N HIS A 32 0.72 1.31 4.61
CA HIS A 32 0.07 2.28 5.50
C HIS A 32 0.95 3.50 5.79
N HIS A 33 2.24 3.30 6.04
CA HIS A 33 3.18 4.39 6.26
C HIS A 33 3.27 5.31 5.04
N TRP A 34 3.46 4.74 3.84
CA TRP A 34 3.53 5.53 2.62
C TRP A 34 2.23 6.25 2.29
N ALA A 35 1.08 5.63 2.55
CA ALA A 35 -0.21 6.29 2.40
C ALA A 35 -0.32 7.54 3.29
N ARG A 36 0.07 7.43 4.58
CA ARG A 36 0.10 8.59 5.50
C ARG A 36 1.03 9.69 5.00
N VAL A 37 2.25 9.34 4.57
CA VAL A 37 3.24 10.30 4.05
C VAL A 37 2.69 11.04 2.82
N LEU A 38 2.10 10.31 1.87
CA LEU A 38 1.57 10.91 0.64
C LEU A 38 0.32 11.77 0.89
N MET A 39 -0.55 11.36 1.81
CA MET A 39 -1.69 12.16 2.23
C MET A 39 -1.26 13.46 2.92
N ALA A 40 -0.20 13.42 3.74
CA ALA A 40 0.36 14.62 4.37
C ALA A 40 0.95 15.61 3.35
N LEU A 41 1.35 15.14 2.17
CA LEU A 41 1.76 15.98 1.04
C LEU A 41 0.58 16.51 0.20
N GLY A 42 -0.66 16.17 0.56
CA GLY A 42 -1.88 16.64 -0.11
C GLY A 42 -2.39 15.72 -1.23
N HIS A 43 -1.83 14.53 -1.39
CA HIS A 43 -2.32 13.56 -2.38
C HIS A 43 -3.44 12.68 -1.84
N GLU A 44 -4.26 12.15 -2.74
CA GLU A 44 -5.27 11.17 -2.40
C GLU A 44 -4.68 9.76 -2.50
N ALA A 45 -4.28 9.16 -1.37
CA ALA A 45 -3.76 7.80 -1.35
C ALA A 45 -4.87 6.78 -1.03
N ARG A 46 -5.02 5.77 -1.88
CA ARG A 46 -5.99 4.68 -1.71
C ARG A 46 -5.29 3.33 -1.60
N LEU A 47 -5.44 2.66 -0.46
CA LEU A 47 -4.89 1.32 -0.22
C LEU A 47 -5.82 0.24 -0.76
N MET A 48 -5.29 -0.73 -1.51
CA MET A 48 -6.05 -1.87 -2.04
C MET A 48 -5.48 -3.20 -1.50
N PRO A 49 -6.33 -4.18 -1.15
CA PRO A 49 -5.83 -5.51 -0.79
C PRO A 49 -5.10 -6.17 -1.95
N ALA A 50 -4.03 -6.92 -1.66
CA ALA A 50 -3.27 -7.69 -2.66
C ALA A 50 -4.16 -8.61 -3.52
N SER A 51 -5.20 -9.21 -2.91
CA SER A 51 -6.16 -10.08 -3.60
C SER A 51 -6.98 -9.35 -4.67
N TYR A 52 -7.18 -8.04 -4.54
CA TYR A 52 -7.92 -7.20 -5.49
C TYR A 52 -7.01 -6.69 -6.61
N VAL A 53 -5.70 -6.56 -6.35
CA VAL A 53 -4.71 -6.17 -7.35
C VAL A 53 -4.29 -7.37 -8.21
N LYS A 54 -4.21 -8.57 -7.63
CA LYS A 54 -3.75 -9.81 -8.29
C LYS A 54 -4.39 -10.10 -9.66
N PRO A 55 -5.70 -9.89 -9.90
CA PRO A 55 -6.31 -10.12 -11.21
C PRO A 55 -5.78 -9.20 -12.32
N TYR A 56 -5.19 -8.06 -11.98
CA TYR A 56 -4.66 -7.07 -12.92
C TYR A 56 -3.17 -7.28 -13.24
N VAL A 57 -2.48 -8.17 -12.51
CA VAL A 57 -1.05 -8.44 -12.71
C VAL A 57 -0.87 -9.33 -13.95
N LYS A 58 -0.18 -8.81 -14.97
CA LYS A 58 0.17 -9.55 -16.19
C LYS A 58 1.19 -10.66 -15.88
N ARG A 59 1.35 -11.63 -16.79
CA ARG A 59 2.32 -12.73 -16.63
C ARG A 59 3.73 -12.16 -16.33
N HIS A 60 4.45 -12.78 -15.39
CA HIS A 60 5.74 -12.35 -14.80
C HIS A 60 5.63 -11.20 -13.78
N LYS A 61 5.84 -11.55 -12.51
CA LYS A 61 5.88 -10.61 -11.39
C LYS A 61 7.17 -9.79 -11.43
N ASN A 62 7.02 -8.48 -11.56
CA ASN A 62 8.09 -7.51 -11.37
C ASN A 62 7.46 -6.18 -10.91
N ASP A 63 8.27 -5.29 -10.32
CA ASP A 63 7.79 -4.03 -9.75
C ASP A 63 7.04 -3.14 -10.75
N ALA A 64 7.42 -3.16 -12.03
CA ALA A 64 6.78 -2.34 -13.05
C ALA A 64 5.39 -2.89 -13.44
N THR A 65 5.25 -4.21 -13.56
CA THR A 65 3.97 -4.88 -13.80
C THR A 65 3.04 -4.70 -12.61
N ASP A 66 3.55 -4.80 -11.38
CA ASP A 66 2.78 -4.60 -10.16
C ASP A 66 2.28 -3.14 -10.08
N ALA A 67 3.14 -2.16 -10.40
CA ALA A 67 2.74 -0.75 -10.45
C ALA A 67 1.68 -0.47 -11.53
N GLU A 68 1.77 -1.12 -12.69
CA GLU A 68 0.76 -1.01 -13.76
C GLU A 68 -0.59 -1.58 -13.30
N ALA A 69 -0.57 -2.76 -12.68
CA ALA A 69 -1.75 -3.41 -12.13
C ALA A 69 -2.45 -2.57 -11.06
N ILE A 70 -1.68 -1.94 -10.16
CA ILE A 70 -2.20 -1.03 -9.14
C ILE A 70 -2.83 0.22 -9.78
N CYS A 71 -2.18 0.81 -10.78
CA CYS A 71 -2.70 1.97 -11.48
C CYS A 71 -4.01 1.66 -12.23
N GLU A 72 -4.15 0.45 -12.78
CA GLU A 72 -5.40 0.03 -13.39
C GLU A 72 -6.48 -0.21 -12.33
N ALA A 73 -6.15 -0.98 -11.29
CA ALA A 73 -7.06 -1.37 -10.21
C ALA A 73 -7.68 -0.16 -9.49
N VAL A 74 -6.88 0.87 -9.17
CA VAL A 74 -7.36 2.06 -8.42
C VAL A 74 -8.44 2.86 -9.16
N THR A 75 -8.50 2.75 -10.50
CA THR A 75 -9.48 3.46 -11.32
C THR A 75 -10.81 2.73 -11.44
N ARG A 76 -10.90 1.47 -11.00
CA ARG A 76 -12.10 0.66 -11.19
C ARG A 76 -13.21 1.10 -10.22
N PRO A 77 -14.46 1.32 -10.70
CA PRO A 77 -15.55 1.83 -9.87
C PRO A 77 -16.00 0.82 -8.80
N THR A 78 -15.78 -0.47 -9.02
CA THR A 78 -16.09 -1.56 -8.08
C THR A 78 -14.96 -1.85 -7.08
N MET A 79 -13.87 -1.09 -7.15
CA MET A 79 -12.70 -1.32 -6.29
C MET A 79 -13.04 -1.04 -4.82
N ARG A 80 -12.54 -1.90 -3.93
CA ARG A 80 -12.68 -1.72 -2.49
C ARG A 80 -11.34 -1.34 -1.89
N PHE A 81 -11.36 -0.28 -1.08
CA PHE A 81 -10.18 0.27 -0.45
C PHE A 81 -10.13 -0.08 1.04
N VAL A 82 -8.92 -0.29 1.54
CA VAL A 82 -8.66 -0.45 2.97
C VAL A 82 -8.42 0.95 3.56
N PRO A 83 -9.03 1.30 4.70
CA PRO A 83 -8.74 2.57 5.35
C PRO A 83 -7.26 2.66 5.74
N VAL A 84 -6.68 3.83 5.55
CA VAL A 84 -5.32 4.13 6.03
C VAL A 84 -5.36 4.21 7.55
N LYS A 85 -4.66 3.29 8.21
CA LYS A 85 -4.57 3.25 9.67
C LYS A 85 -3.60 4.32 10.19
N SER A 86 -3.89 4.87 11.36
CA SER A 86 -2.91 5.68 12.10
C SER A 86 -1.76 4.81 12.63
N ASP A 87 -0.69 5.44 13.11
CA ASP A 87 0.43 4.74 13.73
C ASP A 87 0.01 3.98 15.01
N GLU A 88 -0.90 4.56 15.78
CA GLU A 88 -1.46 3.96 16.99
C GLU A 88 -2.31 2.72 16.64
N GLN A 89 -3.20 2.85 15.65
CA GLN A 89 -4.03 1.74 15.18
C GLN A 89 -3.18 0.59 14.61
N GLN A 90 -2.09 0.92 13.91
CA GLN A 90 -1.15 -0.06 13.37
C GLN A 90 -0.37 -0.74 14.51
N SER A 91 0.03 0.00 15.55
CA SER A 91 0.72 -0.51 16.74
C SER A 91 -0.15 -1.49 17.53
N VAL A 92 -1.42 -1.18 17.77
CA VAL A 92 -2.36 -2.08 18.47
C VAL A 92 -2.50 -3.41 17.74
N LEU A 93 -2.59 -3.40 16.40
CA LEU A 93 -2.66 -4.64 15.62
C LEU A 93 -1.38 -5.48 15.75
N MET A 94 -0.22 -4.83 15.78
CA MET A 94 1.05 -5.54 16.00
C MET A 94 1.11 -6.16 17.39
N LEU A 95 0.62 -5.48 18.43
CA LEU A 95 0.53 -6.05 19.77
C LEU A 95 -0.37 -7.29 19.82
N HIS A 96 -1.52 -7.26 19.14
CA HIS A 96 -2.40 -8.44 19.03
C HIS A 96 -1.69 -9.61 18.33
N ARG A 97 -1.00 -9.35 17.22
CA ARG A 97 -0.25 -10.38 16.49
C ARG A 97 0.89 -10.97 17.31
N VAL A 98 1.63 -10.13 18.06
CA VAL A 98 2.67 -10.59 18.98
C VAL A 98 2.05 -11.44 20.10
N ARG A 99 0.92 -11.01 20.67
CA ARG A 99 0.20 -11.79 21.67
C ARG A 99 -0.26 -13.14 21.13
N GLU A 100 -0.80 -13.22 19.91
CA GLU A 100 -1.18 -14.48 19.26
C GLU A 100 0.04 -15.41 19.09
N LEU A 101 1.19 -14.86 18.65
CA LEU A 101 2.42 -15.62 18.51
C LEU A 101 2.92 -16.17 19.87
N LEU A 102 2.85 -15.37 20.92
CA LEU A 102 3.33 -15.74 22.26
C LEU A 102 2.34 -16.62 23.04
N SER A 103 1.03 -16.44 22.81
CA SER A 103 -0.03 -17.28 23.41
C SER A 103 -0.26 -18.59 22.64
N GLY A 104 0.36 -18.72 21.46
CA GLY A 104 0.21 -19.81 20.52
C GLY A 104 1.37 -20.81 20.49
N SER A 105 2.09 -21.02 21.59
CA SER A 105 2.92 -22.22 21.79
C SER A 105 2.03 -23.47 21.70
N GLY A 106 1.80 -23.99 20.48
CA GLY A 106 0.95 -25.15 20.28
C GLY A 106 0.50 -25.47 18.85
N ARG A 107 1.04 -24.86 17.80
CA ARG A 107 0.94 -25.41 16.44
C ARG A 107 2.31 -25.41 15.76
N CYS A 108 3.08 -26.44 16.10
CA CYS A 108 4.01 -27.03 15.15
C CYS A 108 3.26 -27.39 13.87
N LEU A 109 3.97 -27.28 12.75
CA LEU A 109 3.65 -27.89 11.46
C LEU A 109 3.24 -29.37 11.61
#